data_AF-A0A8C4XWT9-F1
#
_entry.id   AF-A0A8C4XWT9-F1
#
_cell.length_a   1.000
_cell.length_b   1.000
_cell.length_c   1.000
_cell.angle_alpha   90.00
_cell.angle_beta   90.00
_cell.angle_gamma   90.00
#
_symmetry.space_group_name_H-M   'P 1'
#
loop_
_entity.id
_entity.type
_entity.pdbx_description
1 polymer ?
#
loop_
_entity_poly.entity_id
_entity_poly.type
_entity_poly.pdbx_seq_one_letter_code
_entity_poly.pdbx_strand_id
1 'polypeptide(L)'
;MLPISVDPDSKPGEYVLKSLFVNFTTQAERKIRIIMAEPLEKPLTKSLQRGEDTQFDQVISSMSSLSEYCLPSILRTLFDWYKRQNGIEDESHEYRPRTSTKSKSDEQQRDYLMERRDLAIDFIFSLVLIEVLKQIPLHPFIDSLVHDVINLAFKHFKYKEGYLGPNTGNMHIVADLYAEVIGVLAQAK
;
A
#
# COMPACT_ATOMS: atom_id res chain seq x y z
N MET A 1 -14.58 -9.09 -0.22
CA MET A 1 -15.00 -7.68 -0.37
C MET A 1 -16.52 -7.62 -0.23
N LEU A 2 -17.05 -6.93 0.79
CA LEU A 2 -18.30 -6.21 0.56
C LEU A 2 -17.88 -4.92 -0.16
N PRO A 3 -18.41 -4.64 -1.36
CA PRO A 3 -18.04 -3.46 -2.09
C PRO A 3 -18.33 -2.21 -1.26
N ILE A 4 -17.43 -1.22 -1.28
CA ILE A 4 -17.76 0.11 -0.76
C ILE A 4 -18.96 0.59 -1.58
N SER A 5 -20.14 0.58 -0.96
CA SER A 5 -21.37 1.02 -1.61
C SER A 5 -21.34 2.53 -1.74
N VAL A 6 -21.32 3.01 -2.97
CA VAL A 6 -21.48 4.43 -3.27
C VAL A 6 -22.97 4.69 -3.42
N ASP A 7 -23.54 5.43 -2.48
CA ASP A 7 -24.94 5.87 -2.54
C ASP A 7 -25.03 7.20 -3.31
N PRO A 8 -25.73 7.24 -4.47
CA PRO A 8 -25.91 8.47 -5.24
C PRO A 8 -26.61 9.58 -4.46
N ASP A 9 -27.40 9.24 -3.45
CA ASP A 9 -28.15 10.20 -2.63
C ASP A 9 -27.36 10.69 -1.40
N SER A 10 -26.11 10.22 -1.23
CA SER A 10 -25.24 10.67 -0.15
C SER A 10 -24.76 12.12 -0.35
N LYS A 11 -24.27 12.74 0.73
CA LYS A 11 -23.74 14.11 0.66
C LYS A 11 -22.63 14.19 -0.40
N PRO A 12 -22.55 15.25 -1.21
CA PRO A 12 -21.58 15.32 -2.32
C PRO A 12 -20.12 15.03 -1.92
N GLY A 13 -19.67 15.52 -0.77
CA GLY A 13 -18.32 15.24 -0.27
C GLY A 13 -18.09 13.77 0.10
N GLU A 14 -19.10 13.11 0.66
CA GLU A 14 -19.06 11.68 0.99
C GLU A 14 -19.07 10.83 -0.29
N TYR A 15 -19.91 11.19 -1.26
CA TYR A 15 -19.94 10.55 -2.57
C TYR A 15 -18.57 10.61 -3.27
N VAL A 16 -17.94 11.79 -3.30
CA VAL A 16 -16.61 11.98 -3.91
C VAL A 16 -15.54 11.15 -3.20
N LEU A 17 -15.51 11.18 -1.86
CA LEU A 17 -14.57 10.40 -1.06
C LEU A 17 -14.70 8.90 -1.31
N LYS A 18 -15.93 8.37 -1.22
CA LYS A 18 -16.19 6.94 -1.45
C LYS A 18 -15.85 6.53 -2.88
N SER A 19 -16.25 7.33 -3.87
CA SER A 19 -15.97 7.05 -5.28
C SER A 19 -14.47 7.02 -5.57
N LEU A 20 -13.71 7.96 -5.01
CA LEU A 20 -12.26 8.00 -5.18
C LEU A 20 -11.59 6.78 -4.53
N PHE A 21 -12.00 6.39 -3.32
CA PHE A 21 -11.46 5.20 -2.67
C PHE A 21 -11.84 3.90 -3.39
N VAL A 22 -13.06 3.79 -3.94
CA VAL A 22 -13.44 2.66 -4.81
C VAL A 22 -12.53 2.57 -6.03
N ASN A 23 -12.28 3.70 -6.69
CA ASN A 23 -11.39 3.74 -7.85
C ASN A 23 -9.96 3.35 -7.46
N PHE A 24 -9.43 3.92 -6.38
CA PHE A 24 -8.11 3.58 -5.85
C PHE A 24 -7.98 2.09 -5.55
N THR A 25 -8.89 1.52 -4.76
CA THR A 25 -8.83 0.11 -4.37
C THR A 25 -8.96 -0.82 -5.57
N THR A 26 -9.85 -0.52 -6.52
CA THR A 26 -10.01 -1.28 -7.77
C THR A 26 -8.73 -1.29 -8.60
N GLN A 27 -8.10 -0.13 -8.77
CA GLN A 27 -6.86 -0.01 -9.55
C GLN A 27 -5.66 -0.64 -8.83
N ALA A 28 -5.55 -0.46 -7.51
CA ALA A 28 -4.51 -1.08 -6.69
C ALA A 28 -4.60 -2.61 -6.75
N GLU A 29 -5.79 -3.18 -6.57
CA GLU A 29 -6.00 -4.63 -6.69
C GLU A 29 -5.68 -5.15 -8.10
N ARG A 30 -6.07 -4.40 -9.14
CA ARG A 30 -5.73 -4.74 -10.53
C ARG A 30 -4.21 -4.77 -10.73
N LYS A 31 -3.49 -3.76 -10.23
CA LYS A 31 -2.03 -3.70 -10.31
C LYS A 31 -1.36 -4.85 -9.57
N ILE A 32 -1.80 -5.14 -8.34
CA ILE A 32 -1.30 -6.28 -7.56
C ILE A 32 -1.50 -7.59 -8.34
N ARG A 33 -2.69 -7.81 -8.92
CA ARG A 33 -2.95 -9.01 -9.74
C ARG A 33 -2.01 -9.12 -10.94
N ILE A 34 -1.72 -8.02 -11.62
CA ILE A 34 -0.79 -8.01 -12.76
C ILE A 34 0.63 -8.37 -12.28
N ILE A 35 1.11 -7.75 -11.20
CA ILE A 35 2.44 -7.99 -10.63
C ILE A 35 2.62 -9.45 -10.19
N MET A 36 1.56 -10.06 -9.66
CA MET A 36 1.54 -11.46 -9.26
C MET A 36 1.62 -12.44 -10.45
N ALA A 37 1.27 -11.98 -11.65
CA ALA A 37 1.40 -12.74 -12.88
C ALA A 37 2.74 -12.49 -13.61
N GLU A 38 3.52 -11.50 -13.16
CA GLU A 38 4.83 -11.17 -13.74
C GLU A 38 5.94 -12.07 -13.16
N PRO A 39 7.04 -12.27 -13.91
CA PRO A 39 8.21 -12.98 -13.41
C PRO A 39 8.78 -12.33 -12.13
N LEU A 40 9.29 -13.14 -11.20
CA LEU A 40 9.85 -12.66 -9.92
C LEU A 40 11.04 -11.70 -10.14
N GLU A 41 11.78 -11.90 -11.22
CA GLU A 41 12.96 -11.11 -11.60
C GLU A 41 12.58 -9.71 -12.10
N LYS A 42 11.33 -9.50 -12.54
CA LYS A 42 10.89 -8.18 -13.00
C LYS A 42 10.81 -7.24 -11.80
N PRO A 43 11.53 -6.10 -11.79
CA PRO A 43 11.46 -5.15 -10.69
C PRO A 43 10.07 -4.51 -10.57
N LEU A 44 9.60 -4.26 -9.34
CA LEU A 44 8.30 -3.61 -9.11
C LEU A 44 8.22 -2.21 -9.72
N THR A 45 9.36 -1.50 -9.80
CA THR A 45 9.44 -0.16 -10.40
C THR A 45 8.99 -0.13 -11.85
N LYS A 46 9.13 -1.22 -12.61
CA LYS A 46 8.68 -1.31 -14.00
C LYS A 46 7.16 -1.45 -14.17
N SER A 47 6.41 -1.52 -13.07
CA SER A 47 4.95 -1.69 -13.07
C SER A 47 4.24 -0.68 -12.15
N LEU A 48 4.96 -0.17 -11.13
CA LEU A 48 4.40 0.70 -10.09
C LEU A 48 5.00 2.10 -10.03
N GLN A 49 6.19 2.34 -10.58
CA GLN A 49 6.83 3.66 -10.46
C GLN A 49 5.95 4.75 -11.08
N ARG A 50 6.00 5.97 -10.52
CA ARG A 50 5.33 7.15 -11.09
C ARG A 50 5.67 7.27 -12.57
N GLY A 51 4.66 7.50 -13.41
CA GLY A 51 4.80 7.59 -14.87
C GLY A 51 4.59 6.28 -15.63
N GLU A 52 4.61 5.12 -14.96
CA GLU A 52 4.34 3.83 -15.62
C GLU A 52 2.83 3.61 -15.88
N ASP A 53 1.95 4.29 -15.13
CA ASP A 53 0.50 4.21 -15.32
C ASP A 53 -0.19 5.55 -15.02
N THR A 54 -0.43 6.30 -16.08
CA THR A 54 -1.07 7.62 -16.02
C THR A 54 -2.46 7.61 -15.35
N GLN A 55 -3.24 6.52 -15.46
CA GLN A 55 -4.54 6.45 -14.82
C GLN A 55 -4.39 6.32 -13.31
N PHE A 56 -3.43 5.49 -12.87
CA PHE A 56 -3.17 5.33 -11.44
C PHE A 56 -2.54 6.60 -10.85
N ASP A 57 -1.61 7.24 -11.57
CA ASP A 57 -1.02 8.52 -11.17
C ASP A 57 -2.10 9.60 -10.98
N GLN A 58 -3.11 9.66 -11.86
CA GLN A 58 -4.26 10.56 -11.71
C GLN A 58 -5.08 10.27 -10.46
N VAL A 59 -5.27 9.00 -10.08
CA VAL A 59 -5.96 8.63 -8.85
C VAL A 59 -5.17 9.10 -7.63
N ILE A 60 -3.85 8.87 -7.60
CA ILE A 60 -2.99 9.34 -6.51
C ILE A 60 -3.02 10.87 -6.42
N SER A 61 -2.90 11.57 -7.55
CA SER A 61 -2.99 13.03 -7.60
C SER A 61 -4.33 13.54 -7.07
N SER A 62 -5.43 12.88 -7.44
CA SER A 62 -6.77 13.20 -6.93
C SER A 62 -6.88 12.99 -5.41
N MET A 63 -6.26 11.93 -4.87
CA MET A 63 -6.19 11.70 -3.42
C MET A 63 -5.37 12.79 -2.72
N SER A 64 -4.27 13.25 -3.32
CA SER A 64 -3.47 14.37 -2.79
C SER A 64 -4.29 15.66 -2.74
N SER A 65 -4.95 16.06 -3.85
CA SER A 65 -5.80 17.26 -3.87
C SER A 65 -6.95 17.18 -2.86
N LEU A 66 -7.58 16.02 -2.70
CA LEU A 66 -8.66 15.85 -1.71
C LEU A 66 -8.14 15.90 -0.27
N SER A 67 -6.90 15.46 -0.06
CA SER A 67 -6.27 15.50 1.26
C SER A 67 -6.02 16.92 1.78
N GLU A 68 -6.00 17.95 0.92
CA GLU A 68 -6.00 19.36 1.37
C GLU A 68 -7.17 19.67 2.30
N TYR A 69 -8.32 19.01 2.12
CA TYR A 69 -9.55 19.27 2.89
C TYR A 69 -9.82 18.22 3.96
N CYS A 70 -9.33 17.00 3.80
CA CYS A 70 -9.68 15.89 4.70
C CYS A 70 -8.59 14.83 4.86
N LEU A 71 -7.32 15.25 4.97
CA LEU A 71 -6.18 14.37 5.19
C LEU A 71 -6.39 13.31 6.30
N PRO A 72 -6.93 13.63 7.49
CA PRO A 72 -7.14 12.62 8.54
C PRO A 72 -8.04 11.47 8.08
N SER A 73 -9.11 11.78 7.34
CA SER A 73 -10.05 10.79 6.81
C SER A 73 -9.42 9.93 5.71
N ILE A 74 -8.62 10.55 4.82
CA ILE A 74 -7.86 9.83 3.79
C ILE A 74 -6.86 8.86 4.44
N LEU A 75 -6.06 9.34 5.40
CA LEU A 75 -5.05 8.50 6.07
C LEU A 75 -5.70 7.32 6.79
N ARG A 76 -6.75 7.54 7.59
CA ARG A 76 -7.45 6.45 8.30
C ARG A 76 -7.95 5.38 7.33
N THR A 77 -8.65 5.80 6.28
CA THR A 77 -9.21 4.87 5.29
C THR A 77 -8.11 4.12 4.52
N LEU A 78 -7.00 4.81 4.21
CA LEU A 78 -5.84 4.21 3.55
C LEU A 78 -5.14 3.18 4.45
N PHE A 79 -4.97 3.48 5.75
CA PHE A 79 -4.45 2.54 6.74
C PHE A 79 -5.35 1.32 6.91
N ASP A 80 -6.67 1.51 6.92
CA ASP A 80 -7.63 0.41 7.01
C ASP A 80 -7.53 -0.51 5.77
N TRP A 81 -7.40 0.07 4.58
CA TRP A 81 -7.11 -0.69 3.37
C TRP A 81 -5.80 -1.48 3.49
N TYR A 82 -4.72 -0.84 3.93
CA TYR A 82 -3.41 -1.48 4.10
C TYR A 82 -3.43 -2.64 5.10
N LYS A 83 -4.04 -2.45 6.27
CA LYS A 83 -4.20 -3.52 7.29
C LYS A 83 -4.97 -4.72 6.76
N ARG A 84 -6.03 -4.49 5.97
CA ARG A 84 -6.81 -5.56 5.33
C ARG A 84 -6.03 -6.32 4.27
N GLN A 85 -5.16 -5.63 3.51
CA GLN A 85 -4.29 -6.32 2.55
C GLN A 85 -3.32 -7.28 3.25
N ASN A 86 -2.87 -6.92 4.46
CA ASN A 86 -1.93 -7.70 5.26
C ASN A 86 -2.61 -8.78 6.15
N GLY A 87 -3.93 -8.96 6.03
CA GLY A 87 -4.65 -10.06 6.71
C GLY A 87 -4.85 -9.87 8.23
N ILE A 88 -4.64 -8.68 8.78
CA ILE A 88 -4.74 -8.44 10.24
C ILE A 88 -6.21 -8.50 10.76
N GLU A 89 -7.21 -8.69 9.89
CA GLU A 89 -8.62 -8.88 10.28
C GLU A 89 -9.13 -10.34 10.15
N ASP A 90 -8.26 -11.33 9.90
CA ASP A 90 -8.69 -12.74 9.82
C ASP A 90 -7.81 -13.66 10.69
N GLU A 91 -7.90 -13.48 12.01
CA GLU A 91 -7.52 -14.51 13.01
C GLU A 91 -8.50 -15.70 12.97
N SER A 92 -8.72 -16.29 11.80
CA SER A 92 -9.37 -17.59 11.65
C SER A 92 -8.56 -18.52 10.74
N HIS A 93 -7.25 -18.57 10.97
CA HIS A 93 -6.48 -19.74 10.56
C HIS A 93 -6.80 -20.90 11.50
N GLU A 94 -7.97 -21.52 11.32
CA GLU A 94 -8.14 -22.95 11.56
C GLU A 94 -7.05 -23.66 10.76
N TYR A 95 -6.00 -24.06 11.47
CA TYR A 95 -4.96 -24.95 10.96
C TYR A 95 -5.63 -26.28 10.61
N ARG A 96 -6.07 -26.43 9.36
CA ARG A 96 -6.44 -27.72 8.81
C ARG A 96 -5.18 -28.35 8.22
N PRO A 97 -4.64 -29.44 8.81
CA PRO A 97 -3.53 -30.14 8.20
C PRO A 97 -4.06 -30.85 6.94
N ARG A 98 -3.88 -30.23 5.78
CA ARG A 98 -4.07 -30.92 4.50
C ARG A 98 -2.78 -31.66 4.18
N THR A 99 -2.85 -32.98 4.26
CA THR A 99 -1.92 -33.93 3.65
C THR A 99 -1.59 -33.49 2.23
N SER A 100 -0.42 -32.89 2.02
CA SER A 100 0.04 -32.40 0.73
C SER A 100 1.47 -32.89 0.49
N THR A 101 1.62 -33.79 -0.47
CA THR A 101 2.88 -34.19 -1.10
C THR A 101 3.41 -33.06 -2.00
N LYS A 102 3.64 -31.87 -1.46
CA LYS A 102 4.28 -30.76 -2.20
C LYS A 102 5.78 -30.79 -1.98
N SER A 103 6.54 -30.51 -3.04
CA SER A 103 7.99 -30.47 -2.98
C SER A 103 8.45 -29.19 -2.26
N LYS A 104 9.61 -29.24 -1.58
CA LYS A 104 10.20 -28.05 -0.91
C LYS A 104 10.37 -26.85 -1.86
N SER A 105 10.55 -27.11 -3.17
CA SER A 105 10.69 -26.06 -4.19
C SER A 105 9.39 -25.29 -4.43
N ASP A 106 8.23 -25.96 -4.38
CA ASP A 106 6.93 -25.34 -4.63
C ASP A 106 6.50 -24.43 -3.47
N GLU A 107 6.86 -24.82 -2.24
CA GLU A 107 6.63 -24.01 -1.03
C GLU A 107 7.47 -22.73 -1.08
N GLN A 108 8.76 -22.85 -1.40
CA GLN A 108 9.67 -21.70 -1.49
C GLN A 108 9.25 -20.71 -2.60
N GLN A 109 8.80 -21.21 -3.76
CA GLN A 109 8.28 -20.36 -4.83
C GLN A 109 7.02 -19.61 -4.40
N ARG A 110 6.13 -20.26 -3.65
CA ARG A 110 4.92 -19.63 -3.11
C ARG A 110 5.28 -18.52 -2.12
N ASP A 111 6.25 -18.76 -1.24
CA ASP A 111 6.68 -17.77 -0.26
C ASP A 111 7.25 -16.52 -0.94
N TYR A 112 8.06 -16.68 -2.00
CA TYR A 112 8.56 -15.55 -2.78
C TYR A 112 7.44 -14.77 -3.49
N LEU A 113 6.39 -15.45 -3.96
CA LEU A 113 5.24 -14.79 -4.56
C LEU A 113 4.42 -14.02 -3.52
N MET A 114 4.22 -14.56 -2.32
CA MET A 114 3.52 -13.85 -1.24
C MET A 114 4.33 -12.64 -0.77
N GLU A 115 5.65 -12.78 -0.61
CA GLU A 115 6.53 -11.66 -0.28
C GLU A 115 6.49 -10.57 -1.36
N ARG A 116 6.46 -10.96 -2.65
CA ARG A 116 6.31 -10.01 -3.77
C ARG A 116 4.98 -9.26 -3.70
N ARG A 117 3.88 -9.94 -3.33
CA ARG A 117 2.56 -9.32 -3.13
C ARG A 117 2.63 -8.24 -2.06
N ASP A 118 3.23 -8.57 -0.92
CA ASP A 118 3.30 -7.67 0.24
C ASP A 118 4.17 -6.44 -0.11
N LEU A 119 5.30 -6.64 -0.80
CA LEU A 119 6.12 -5.54 -1.31
C LEU A 119 5.36 -4.66 -2.32
N ALA A 120 4.51 -5.23 -3.16
CA ALA A 120 3.67 -4.44 -4.08
C ALA A 120 2.62 -3.60 -3.34
N ILE A 121 2.03 -4.14 -2.27
CA ILE A 121 1.11 -3.41 -1.39
C ILE A 121 1.85 -2.25 -0.72
N ASP A 122 3.02 -2.51 -0.14
CA ASP A 122 3.87 -1.50 0.50
C ASP A 122 4.30 -0.40 -0.47
N PHE A 123 4.67 -0.77 -1.69
CA PHE A 123 5.03 0.18 -2.74
C PHE A 123 3.84 1.08 -3.08
N ILE A 124 2.67 0.51 -3.36
CA ILE A 124 1.46 1.30 -3.65
C ILE A 124 1.11 2.23 -2.49
N PHE A 125 1.13 1.70 -1.27
CA PHE A 125 0.79 2.45 -0.07
C PHE A 125 1.75 3.63 0.17
N SER A 126 3.06 3.40 0.03
CA SER A 126 4.08 4.44 0.17
C SER A 126 3.95 5.53 -0.91
N LEU A 127 3.65 5.17 -2.16
CA LEU A 127 3.38 6.18 -3.21
C LEU A 127 2.23 7.12 -2.84
N VAL A 128 1.13 6.57 -2.31
CA VAL A 128 -0.01 7.39 -1.88
C VAL A 128 0.38 8.25 -0.67
N LEU A 129 1.06 7.67 0.32
CA LEU A 129 1.52 8.41 1.50
C LEU A 129 2.39 9.61 1.12
N ILE A 130 3.38 9.42 0.25
CA ILE A 130 4.26 10.50 -0.21
C ILE A 130 3.45 11.67 -0.78
N GLU A 131 2.38 11.39 -1.52
CA GLU A 131 1.58 12.44 -2.17
C GLU A 131 0.58 13.12 -1.22
N VAL A 132 -0.07 12.38 -0.31
CA VAL A 132 -1.06 12.96 0.61
C VAL A 132 -0.43 13.66 1.82
N LEU A 133 0.73 13.19 2.30
CA LEU A 133 1.40 13.77 3.47
C LEU A 133 2.01 15.15 3.18
N LYS A 134 2.12 15.56 1.91
CA LYS A 134 2.47 16.94 1.54
C LYS A 134 1.49 17.97 2.12
N GLN A 135 0.25 17.56 2.39
CA GLN A 135 -0.80 18.44 2.90
C GLN A 135 -0.84 18.57 4.42
N ILE A 136 0.06 17.91 5.17
CA ILE A 136 0.15 18.02 6.64
C ILE A 136 0.09 19.47 7.16
N PRO A 137 0.78 20.47 6.56
CA PRO A 137 0.74 21.85 7.06
C PRO A 137 -0.67 22.46 7.12
N LEU A 138 -1.63 21.92 6.36
CA LEU A 138 -3.03 22.36 6.33
C LEU A 138 -3.89 21.73 7.44
N HIS A 139 -3.38 20.72 8.16
CA HIS A 139 -4.13 19.92 9.12
C HIS A 139 -3.47 19.95 10.49
N PRO A 140 -3.77 20.95 11.34
CA PRO A 140 -3.32 20.93 12.71
C PRO A 140 -3.95 19.74 13.46
N PHE A 141 -3.25 19.18 14.46
CA PHE A 141 -3.73 18.10 15.34
C PHE A 141 -3.77 16.67 14.76
N ILE A 142 -2.85 16.33 13.85
CA ILE A 142 -2.73 14.98 13.28
C ILE A 142 -1.57 14.15 13.85
N ASP A 143 -1.02 14.53 15.00
CA ASP A 143 0.19 13.93 15.59
C ASP A 143 0.10 12.41 15.78
N SER A 144 -1.08 11.90 16.15
CA SER A 144 -1.30 10.45 16.29
C SER A 144 -1.15 9.71 14.96
N LEU A 145 -1.75 10.22 13.88
CA LEU A 145 -1.65 9.64 12.54
C LEU A 145 -0.22 9.75 11.99
N VAL A 146 0.46 10.87 12.25
CA VAL A 146 1.87 11.04 11.89
C VAL A 146 2.74 10.02 12.62
N HIS A 147 2.49 9.81 13.91
CA HIS A 147 3.20 8.80 14.69
C HIS A 147 2.98 7.39 14.14
N ASP A 148 1.76 7.05 13.73
CA ASP A 148 1.44 5.76 13.10
C ASP A 148 2.20 5.57 11.78
N VAL A 149 2.29 6.61 10.94
CA VAL A 149 3.08 6.59 9.70
C VAL A 149 4.56 6.38 10.00
N ILE A 150 5.12 7.11 10.98
CA ILE A 150 6.52 6.97 11.38
C ILE A 150 6.81 5.55 11.87
N ASN A 151 5.95 5.01 12.74
CA ASN A 151 6.09 3.65 13.26
C ASN A 151 6.02 2.61 12.14
N LEU A 152 5.17 2.81 11.14
CA LEU A 152 5.09 1.92 9.98
C LEU A 152 6.35 2.01 9.13
N ALA A 153 6.82 3.22 8.80
CA ALA A 153 8.05 3.41 8.02
C ALA A 153 9.26 2.74 8.70
N PHE A 154 9.40 2.88 10.02
CA PHE A 154 10.49 2.24 10.75
C PHE A 154 10.47 0.70 10.73
N LYS A 155 9.31 0.07 10.53
CA LYS A 155 9.25 -1.39 10.35
C LYS A 155 9.91 -1.85 9.05
N HIS A 156 9.97 -1.00 8.03
CA HIS A 156 10.53 -1.30 6.72
C HIS A 156 12.05 -1.08 6.62
N PHE A 157 12.67 -0.43 7.61
CA PHE A 157 14.13 -0.31 7.70
C PHE A 157 14.81 -1.50 8.39
N LYS A 158 14.07 -2.58 8.70
CA LYS A 158 14.67 -3.78 9.30
C LYS A 158 15.59 -4.47 8.29
N TYR A 159 16.90 -4.31 8.48
CA TYR A 159 17.93 -4.97 7.69
C TYR A 159 17.84 -6.50 7.83
N LYS A 160 17.63 -7.20 6.72
CA LYS A 160 17.69 -8.67 6.64
C LYS A 160 19.07 -9.07 6.12
N GLU A 161 20.06 -9.08 7.00
CA GLU A 161 21.42 -9.49 6.66
C GLU A 161 21.44 -10.94 6.12
N GLY A 162 22.05 -11.15 4.95
CA GLY A 162 22.22 -12.47 4.36
C GLY A 162 21.02 -13.04 3.58
N TYR A 163 19.93 -12.29 3.39
CA TYR A 163 18.82 -12.73 2.54
C TYR A 163 19.12 -12.56 1.04
N LEU A 164 19.17 -13.67 0.31
CA LEU A 164 19.42 -13.72 -1.14
C LEU A 164 18.20 -14.25 -1.91
N GLY A 165 17.03 -13.65 -1.67
CA GLY A 165 15.81 -13.96 -2.43
C GLY A 165 15.66 -13.12 -3.69
N PRO A 166 14.79 -13.52 -4.63
CA PRO A 166 14.55 -12.75 -5.86
C PRO A 166 13.95 -11.36 -5.60
N ASN A 167 13.36 -11.15 -4.41
CA ASN A 167 12.75 -9.88 -4.02
C ASN A 167 13.69 -8.92 -3.29
N THR A 168 14.96 -9.28 -3.02
CA THR A 168 15.88 -8.42 -2.24
C THR A 168 15.98 -7.00 -2.83
N GLY A 169 16.04 -6.87 -4.16
CA GLY A 169 16.03 -5.55 -4.81
C GLY A 169 14.74 -4.75 -4.55
N ASN A 170 13.59 -5.42 -4.59
CA ASN A 170 12.29 -4.78 -4.31
C ASN A 170 12.17 -4.36 -2.84
N MET A 171 12.77 -5.09 -1.90
CA MET A 171 12.82 -4.68 -0.49
C MET A 171 13.57 -3.37 -0.30
N HIS A 172 14.73 -3.21 -0.96
CA HIS A 172 15.49 -1.97 -0.89
C HIS A 172 14.71 -0.79 -1.47
N ILE A 173 14.05 -1.00 -2.61
CA ILE A 173 13.20 0.03 -3.22
C ILE A 173 12.06 0.44 -2.28
N VAL A 174 11.38 -0.52 -1.65
CA VAL A 174 10.32 -0.23 -0.67
C VAL A 174 10.87 0.54 0.53
N ALA A 175 12.05 0.17 1.04
CA ALA A 175 12.71 0.93 2.11
C ALA A 175 13.03 2.37 1.69
N ASP A 176 13.52 2.58 0.47
CA ASP A 176 13.79 3.92 -0.08
C ASP A 176 12.50 4.75 -0.19
N LEU A 177 11.39 4.15 -0.62
CA LEU A 177 10.08 4.83 -0.65
C LEU A 177 9.61 5.22 0.77
N TYR A 178 9.80 4.36 1.76
CA TYR A 178 9.49 4.71 3.15
C TYR A 178 10.47 5.75 3.72
N ALA A 179 11.71 5.84 3.23
CA ALA A 179 12.60 6.96 3.54
C ALA A 179 12.08 8.27 2.94
N GLU A 180 11.54 8.24 1.72
CA GLU A 180 10.87 9.41 1.11
C GLU A 180 9.63 9.82 1.91
N VAL A 181 8.81 8.87 2.40
CA VAL A 181 7.69 9.15 3.31
C VAL A 181 8.15 9.93 4.54
N ILE A 182 9.22 9.46 5.22
CA ILE A 182 9.79 10.17 6.37
C ILE A 182 10.33 11.55 5.95
N GLY A 183 10.96 11.65 4.78
CA GLY A 183 11.44 12.92 4.23
C GLY A 183 10.33 13.95 4.05
N VAL A 184 9.18 13.55 3.52
CA VAL A 184 8.00 14.42 3.39
C VAL A 184 7.49 14.87 4.77
N LEU A 185 7.40 13.95 5.74
CA LEU A 185 7.01 14.29 7.11
C LEU A 185 7.95 15.30 7.77
N ALA A 186 9.27 15.18 7.51
CA ALA A 186 10.27 16.08 8.06
C ALA A 186 10.18 17.50 7.49
N GLN A 187 9.77 17.63 6.22
CA GLN A 187 9.56 18.93 5.55
C GLN A 187 8.24 19.61 5.95
N ALA A 188 7.29 18.85 6.48
CA ALA A 188 5.98 19.35 6.86
C ALA A 188 5.94 20.00 8.27
N LYS A 189 7.09 20.06 8.96
CA LYS A 189 7.26 20.71 10.27
C LYS A 189 7.98 22.05 10.17
#